data_AF-A0AAW5ZYY3-F1
#
_entry.id   AF-A0AAW5ZYY3-F1
#
_cell.length_a   1.000
_cell.length_b   1.000
_cell.length_c   1.000
_cell.angle_alpha   90.00
_cell.angle_beta   90.00
_cell.angle_gamma   90.00
#
_symmetry.space_group_name_H-M   'P 1'
#
loop_
_entity.id
_entity.type
_entity.pdbx_description
1 polymer ?
#
loop_
_entity_poly.entity_id
_entity_poly.type
_entity_poly.pdbx_seq_one_letter_code
_entity_poly.pdbx_strand_id
1 'polypeptide(L)'
;MNAAKFVKNFLLTANEEKNVTFSIADVSGAMSVVEQTIRVMAEAGNEDAQLASTCLESIWLDIWAAYERGGKSREMHRSNVSLSIQDRMALRTAERLLDQGPEQYPRQRRDDIRSMIDELPSLLNDITLPQGLKEYIARLAREVRIALDEYDLTGDFKLDIAFARLQTSLNVAATVSKDAESQGKLVGFLKTKVCPCLAAGALALGAVADGATVLDYLGVHSQIASSQQASNTSHEQSANDTSQEQ
;
A
#
# COMPACT_ATOMS: atom_id res chain seq x y z
N MET A 1 -4.62 13.08 -6.85
CA MET A 1 -4.41 12.24 -8.06
C MET A 1 -4.47 10.77 -7.63
N ASN A 2 -5.02 9.85 -8.41
CA ASN A 2 -5.02 8.41 -8.06
C ASN A 2 -3.87 7.66 -8.78
N ALA A 3 -3.62 6.41 -8.40
CA ALA A 3 -2.50 5.61 -8.95
C ALA A 3 -2.59 5.43 -10.47
N ALA A 4 -3.79 5.19 -11.02
CA ALA A 4 -3.98 5.07 -12.47
C ALA A 4 -3.71 6.39 -13.21
N LYS A 5 -4.12 7.54 -12.64
CA LYS A 5 -3.77 8.87 -13.15
C LYS A 5 -2.26 9.09 -13.13
N PHE A 6 -1.57 8.65 -12.09
CA PHE A 6 -0.11 8.75 -12.00
C PHE A 6 0.58 7.93 -13.09
N VAL A 7 0.21 6.66 -13.26
CA VAL A 7 0.74 5.79 -14.33
C VAL A 7 0.46 6.37 -15.71
N LYS A 8 -0.76 6.84 -15.95
CA LYS A 8 -1.14 7.49 -17.21
C LYS A 8 -0.32 8.75 -17.45
N ASN A 9 -0.10 9.58 -16.43
CA ASN A 9 0.76 10.76 -16.53
C ASN A 9 2.19 10.35 -16.86
N PHE A 10 2.76 9.36 -16.16
CA PHE A 10 4.08 8.81 -16.52
C PHE A 10 4.15 8.38 -17.99
N LEU A 11 3.18 7.60 -18.47
CA LEU A 11 3.16 7.12 -19.85
C LEU A 11 3.06 8.26 -20.88
N LEU A 12 2.32 9.33 -20.57
CA LEU A 12 2.10 10.47 -21.46
C LEU A 12 3.21 11.53 -21.41
N THR A 13 3.73 11.84 -20.22
CA THR A 13 4.61 12.99 -19.99
C THR A 13 6.08 12.61 -19.81
N ALA A 14 6.42 11.33 -19.62
CA ALA A 14 7.82 10.93 -19.51
C ALA A 14 8.64 11.20 -20.80
N ASN A 15 8.00 11.58 -21.91
CA ASN A 15 8.71 11.99 -23.14
C ASN A 15 8.67 13.52 -23.36
N GLU A 16 8.04 14.30 -22.48
CA GLU A 16 8.02 15.76 -22.55
C GLU A 16 9.23 16.34 -21.77
N GLU A 17 9.91 17.36 -22.29
CA GLU A 17 11.09 18.02 -21.68
C GLU A 17 10.86 18.68 -20.31
N LYS A 18 9.69 18.49 -19.70
CA LYS A 18 9.41 19.02 -18.37
C LYS A 18 10.16 18.17 -17.34
N ASN A 19 10.79 18.86 -16.37
CA ASN A 19 11.54 18.34 -15.22
C ASN A 19 10.74 17.43 -14.26
N VAL A 20 9.81 16.59 -14.75
CA VAL A 20 9.07 15.63 -13.94
C VAL A 20 9.86 14.33 -13.93
N THR A 21 10.69 14.15 -12.91
CA THR A 21 11.38 12.90 -12.64
C THR A 21 10.44 11.92 -11.94
N PHE A 22 10.16 10.80 -12.59
CA PHE A 22 9.44 9.67 -12.00
C PHE A 22 10.46 8.71 -11.41
N SER A 23 10.22 8.16 -10.22
CA SER A 23 11.05 7.08 -9.69
C SER A 23 10.45 5.72 -10.02
N ILE A 24 11.30 4.71 -10.23
CA ILE A 24 10.82 3.35 -10.49
C ILE A 24 9.97 2.80 -9.33
N ALA A 25 10.26 3.22 -8.09
CA ALA A 25 9.49 2.82 -6.92
C ALA A 25 8.07 3.40 -6.96
N ASP A 26 7.91 4.65 -7.39
CA ASP A 26 6.59 5.28 -7.51
C ASP A 26 5.79 4.67 -8.67
N VAL A 27 6.44 4.43 -9.82
CA VAL A 27 5.79 3.86 -11.00
C VAL A 27 5.36 2.41 -10.73
N SER A 28 6.25 1.56 -10.24
CA SER A 28 5.93 0.16 -9.93
C SER A 28 4.92 0.02 -8.78
N GLY A 29 5.00 0.88 -7.76
CA GLY A 29 4.00 0.91 -6.70
C GLY A 29 2.63 1.36 -7.20
N ALA A 30 2.57 2.38 -8.06
CA ALA A 30 1.30 2.80 -8.66
C ALA A 30 0.70 1.71 -9.56
N MET A 31 1.52 1.00 -10.35
CA MET A 31 1.09 -0.17 -11.13
C MET A 31 0.48 -1.25 -10.23
N SER A 32 1.15 -1.59 -9.13
CA SER A 32 0.67 -2.60 -8.17
C SER A 32 -0.66 -2.21 -7.53
N VAL A 33 -0.84 -0.94 -7.16
CA VAL A 33 -2.12 -0.44 -6.62
C VAL A 33 -3.24 -0.54 -7.65
N VAL A 34 -2.98 -0.16 -8.90
CA VAL A 34 -3.94 -0.29 -10.00
C VAL A 34 -4.33 -1.74 -10.19
N GLU A 35 -3.35 -2.63 -10.30
CA GLU A 35 -3.56 -4.06 -10.54
C GLU A 35 -4.35 -4.72 -9.41
N GLN A 36 -3.97 -4.46 -8.15
CA GLN A 36 -4.69 -4.98 -6.98
C GLN A 36 -6.14 -4.50 -6.94
N THR A 37 -6.36 -3.20 -7.14
CA THR A 37 -7.71 -2.61 -7.05
C THR A 37 -8.62 -3.15 -8.14
N ILE A 38 -8.11 -3.21 -9.38
CA ILE A 38 -8.86 -3.72 -10.53
C ILE A 38 -9.14 -5.21 -10.37
N ARG A 39 -8.18 -6.00 -9.89
CA ARG A 39 -8.40 -7.41 -9.59
C ARG A 39 -9.53 -7.63 -8.58
N VAL A 40 -9.51 -6.92 -7.45
CA VAL A 40 -10.56 -7.05 -6.42
C VAL A 40 -11.94 -6.70 -6.98
N MET A 41 -12.03 -5.64 -7.78
CA MET A 41 -13.30 -5.25 -8.43
C MET A 41 -13.75 -6.29 -9.46
N ALA A 42 -12.82 -6.85 -10.24
CA ALA A 42 -13.10 -7.88 -11.22
C ALA A 42 -13.60 -9.18 -10.58
N GLU A 43 -12.98 -9.59 -9.46
CA GLU A 43 -13.40 -10.73 -8.63
C GLU A 43 -14.77 -10.49 -7.99
N ALA A 44 -15.10 -9.23 -7.66
CA ALA A 44 -16.42 -8.82 -7.19
C ALA A 44 -17.48 -8.75 -8.31
N GLY A 45 -17.14 -9.12 -9.55
CA GLY A 45 -18.07 -9.19 -10.69
C GLY A 45 -18.20 -7.90 -11.51
N ASN A 46 -17.29 -6.93 -11.35
CA ASN A 46 -17.31 -5.72 -12.16
C ASN A 46 -16.76 -5.99 -13.57
N GLU A 47 -17.63 -5.95 -14.58
CA GLU A 47 -17.30 -6.23 -16.00
C GLU A 47 -16.25 -5.26 -16.56
N ASP A 48 -16.33 -3.97 -16.21
CA ASP A 48 -15.36 -2.96 -16.64
C ASP A 48 -13.96 -3.26 -16.09
N ALA A 49 -13.88 -3.75 -14.84
CA ALA A 49 -12.63 -4.15 -14.20
C ALA A 49 -12.05 -5.42 -14.83
N GLN A 50 -12.89 -6.40 -15.17
CA GLN A 50 -12.48 -7.62 -15.88
C GLN A 50 -11.91 -7.30 -17.27
N LEU A 51 -12.56 -6.40 -18.01
CA LEU A 51 -12.04 -5.95 -19.31
C LEU A 51 -10.72 -5.20 -19.14
N ALA A 52 -10.63 -4.29 -18.17
CA ALA A 52 -9.40 -3.56 -17.90
C ALA A 52 -8.24 -4.49 -17.51
N SER A 53 -8.47 -5.51 -16.67
CA SER A 53 -7.41 -6.41 -16.20
C SER A 53 -6.70 -7.15 -17.34
N THR A 54 -7.42 -7.53 -18.40
CA THR A 54 -6.82 -8.21 -19.57
C THR A 54 -5.82 -7.35 -20.34
N CYS A 55 -5.92 -6.03 -20.22
CA CYS A 55 -5.05 -5.09 -20.95
C CYS A 55 -3.94 -4.52 -20.06
N LEU A 56 -4.11 -4.52 -18.74
CA LEU A 56 -3.10 -3.96 -17.83
C LEU A 56 -1.79 -4.76 -17.87
N GLU A 57 -1.86 -6.08 -18.03
CA GLU A 57 -0.67 -6.93 -18.09
C GLU A 57 0.29 -6.54 -19.23
N SER A 58 -0.23 -6.31 -20.44
CA SER A 58 0.60 -5.88 -21.58
C SER A 58 1.24 -4.51 -21.34
N ILE A 59 0.49 -3.58 -20.75
CA ILE A 59 1.00 -2.24 -20.41
C ILE A 59 2.16 -2.35 -19.40
N TRP A 60 2.03 -3.21 -18.39
CA TRP A 60 3.06 -3.43 -17.38
C TRP A 60 4.35 -3.99 -17.97
N LEU A 61 4.23 -4.98 -18.86
CA LEU A 61 5.36 -5.55 -19.58
C LEU A 61 6.08 -4.49 -20.41
N ASP A 62 5.34 -3.60 -21.08
CA ASP A 62 5.94 -2.53 -21.89
C ASP A 62 6.68 -1.50 -21.04
N ILE A 63 6.14 -1.13 -19.87
CA ILE A 63 6.81 -0.24 -18.90
C ILE A 63 8.11 -0.88 -18.41
N TRP A 64 8.08 -2.18 -18.08
CA TRP A 64 9.29 -2.89 -17.65
C TRP A 64 10.32 -2.99 -18.77
N ALA A 65 9.91 -3.30 -19.98
CA ALA A 65 10.80 -3.36 -21.12
C ALA A 65 11.45 -1.99 -21.39
N ALA A 66 10.73 -0.89 -21.19
CA ALA A 66 11.27 0.46 -21.27
C ALA A 66 12.31 0.74 -20.17
N TYR A 67 12.01 0.34 -18.93
CA TYR A 67 12.94 0.43 -17.80
C TYR A 67 14.26 -0.30 -18.06
N GLU A 68 14.18 -1.53 -18.58
CA GLU A 68 15.36 -2.33 -18.89
C GLU A 68 16.22 -1.69 -19.99
N ARG A 69 15.59 -1.19 -21.05
CA ARG A 69 16.29 -0.45 -22.12
C ARG A 69 16.90 0.87 -21.64
N GLY A 70 16.31 1.48 -20.62
CA GLY A 70 16.77 2.73 -20.00
C GLY A 70 17.97 2.59 -19.05
N GLY A 71 18.59 1.41 -18.96
CA GLY A 71 19.78 1.19 -18.12
C GLY A 71 19.48 1.01 -16.63
N LYS A 72 18.22 0.74 -16.26
CA LYS A 72 17.80 0.42 -14.89
C LYS A 72 18.17 1.49 -13.84
N SER A 73 18.08 2.76 -14.23
CA SER A 73 18.28 3.89 -13.32
C SER A 73 17.13 4.01 -12.31
N ARG A 74 17.40 4.53 -11.11
CA ARG A 74 16.35 4.84 -10.13
C ARG A 74 15.31 5.82 -10.70
N GLU A 75 15.74 6.71 -11.57
CA GLU A 75 14.90 7.69 -12.26
C GLU A 75 14.46 7.14 -13.62
N MET A 76 13.16 7.21 -13.89
CA MET A 76 12.55 6.83 -15.14
C MET A 76 12.30 8.09 -15.99
N HIS A 77 13.20 8.35 -16.92
CA HIS A 77 13.17 9.56 -17.76
C HIS A 77 12.45 9.41 -19.10
N ARG A 78 12.11 8.19 -19.52
CA ARG A 78 11.40 7.93 -20.79
C ARG A 78 10.53 6.70 -20.64
N SER A 79 9.24 6.84 -20.90
CA SER A 79 8.37 5.67 -21.05
C SER A 79 8.63 5.02 -22.41
N ASN A 80 8.76 5.78 -23.50
CA ASN A 80 8.80 5.27 -24.88
C ASN A 80 7.77 4.16 -25.18
N VAL A 81 6.71 4.03 -24.38
CA VAL A 81 5.68 3.00 -24.50
C VAL A 81 4.63 3.51 -25.47
N SER A 82 4.39 2.77 -26.55
CA SER A 82 3.34 3.09 -27.52
C SER A 82 2.02 2.43 -27.09
N LEU A 83 1.15 3.19 -26.43
CA LEU A 83 -0.15 2.67 -26.01
C LEU A 83 -1.14 2.55 -27.18
N SER A 84 -1.72 1.37 -27.35
CA SER A 84 -2.85 1.13 -28.26
C SER A 84 -4.13 1.87 -27.79
N ILE A 85 -5.15 1.91 -28.65
CA ILE A 85 -6.45 2.49 -28.27
C ILE A 85 -7.06 1.70 -27.10
N GLN A 86 -6.92 0.38 -27.12
CA GLN A 86 -7.41 -0.52 -26.08
C GLN A 86 -6.71 -0.26 -24.74
N ASP A 87 -5.38 -0.09 -24.74
CA ASP A 87 -4.60 0.24 -23.53
C ASP A 87 -5.04 1.58 -22.92
N ARG A 88 -5.26 2.58 -23.78
CA ARG A 88 -5.74 3.90 -23.35
C ARG A 88 -7.13 3.82 -22.74
N MET A 89 -8.01 2.96 -23.28
CA MET A 89 -9.34 2.74 -22.72
C MET A 89 -9.26 2.02 -21.38
N ALA A 90 -8.45 0.96 -21.27
CA ALA A 90 -8.23 0.24 -20.03
C ALA A 90 -7.69 1.15 -18.90
N LEU A 91 -6.69 2.00 -19.21
CA LEU A 91 -6.17 2.98 -18.24
C LEU A 91 -7.22 4.02 -17.83
N ARG A 92 -8.07 4.48 -18.74
CA ARG A 92 -9.18 5.40 -18.41
C ARG A 92 -10.24 4.72 -17.53
N THR A 93 -10.55 3.46 -17.81
CA THR A 93 -11.45 2.66 -16.98
C THR A 93 -10.87 2.48 -15.59
N ALA A 94 -9.59 2.11 -15.49
CA ALA A 94 -8.91 1.99 -14.21
C ALA A 94 -8.88 3.33 -13.45
N GLU A 95 -8.59 4.44 -14.12
CA GLU A 95 -8.67 5.79 -13.56
C GLU A 95 -10.03 6.09 -12.94
N ARG A 96 -11.12 5.82 -13.66
CA ARG A 96 -12.49 6.03 -13.17
C ARG A 96 -12.82 5.13 -11.98
N LEU A 97 -12.45 3.85 -12.04
CA LEU A 97 -12.71 2.89 -10.98
C LEU A 97 -11.94 3.24 -9.70
N LEU A 98 -10.68 3.70 -9.83
CA LEU A 98 -9.89 4.17 -8.70
C LEU A 98 -10.37 5.53 -8.14
N ASP A 99 -10.97 6.40 -8.96
CA ASP A 99 -11.66 7.60 -8.47
C ASP A 99 -12.93 7.24 -7.66
N GLN A 100 -13.53 6.09 -7.94
CA GLN A 100 -14.68 5.52 -7.20
C GLN A 100 -14.25 4.63 -6.02
N GLY A 101 -12.94 4.42 -5.84
CA GLY A 101 -12.35 3.60 -4.79
C GLY A 101 -12.55 4.17 -3.39
N PRO A 102 -12.08 3.46 -2.35
CA PRO A 102 -12.35 3.81 -0.95
C PRO A 102 -11.95 5.25 -0.61
N GLU A 103 -12.67 5.83 0.36
CA GLU A 103 -12.46 7.20 0.83
C GLU A 103 -10.99 7.50 1.08
N GLN A 104 -10.58 8.71 0.72
CA GLN A 104 -9.26 9.27 1.08
C GLN A 104 -8.98 9.04 2.56
N TYR A 105 -7.70 8.89 2.92
CA TYR A 105 -7.34 8.69 4.31
C TYR A 105 -8.01 9.67 5.27
N PRO A 106 -8.52 9.18 6.41
CA PRO A 106 -8.97 10.07 7.47
C PRO A 106 -7.83 11.03 7.83
N ARG A 107 -8.16 12.31 8.05
CA ARG A 107 -7.18 13.32 8.50
C ARG A 107 -6.38 12.82 9.71
N GLN A 108 -7.07 12.19 10.65
CA GLN A 108 -6.49 11.59 11.84
C GLN A 108 -5.33 10.65 11.53
N ARG A 109 -5.47 9.76 10.54
CA ARG A 109 -4.38 8.84 10.17
C ARG A 109 -3.17 9.59 9.61
N ARG A 110 -3.37 10.67 8.84
CA ARG A 110 -2.26 11.49 8.34
C ARG A 110 -1.55 12.21 9.49
N ASP A 111 -2.31 12.65 10.49
CA ASP A 111 -1.76 13.29 11.68
C ASP A 111 -0.99 12.29 12.56
N ASP A 112 -1.50 11.05 12.69
CA ASP A 112 -0.80 9.95 13.36
C ASP A 112 0.53 9.61 12.66
N ILE A 113 0.52 9.51 11.32
CA ILE A 113 1.76 9.30 10.54
C ILE A 113 2.72 10.46 10.76
N ARG A 114 2.24 11.70 10.74
CA ARG A 114 3.08 12.89 10.96
C ARG A 114 3.74 12.85 12.34
N SER A 115 2.96 12.59 13.39
CA SER A 115 3.46 12.43 14.77
C SER A 115 4.52 11.32 14.87
N MET A 116 4.28 10.17 14.22
CA MET A 116 5.22 9.05 14.21
C MET A 116 6.54 9.44 13.52
N ILE A 117 6.50 10.17 12.40
CA ILE A 117 7.72 10.65 11.72
C ILE A 117 8.46 11.70 12.56
N ASP A 118 7.76 12.54 13.31
CA ASP A 118 8.36 13.54 14.20
C ASP A 118 9.12 12.90 15.37
N GLU A 119 8.62 11.78 15.89
CA GLU A 119 9.21 11.05 17.04
C GLU A 119 10.32 10.07 16.65
N LEU A 120 10.32 9.60 15.40
CA LEU A 120 11.25 8.59 14.91
C LEU A 120 12.75 8.97 15.06
N PRO A 121 13.20 10.22 14.83
CA PRO A 121 14.60 10.61 15.06
C PRO A 121 15.06 10.40 16.51
N SER A 122 14.21 10.72 17.49
CA SER A 122 14.51 10.52 18.91
C SER A 122 14.69 9.03 19.22
N LEU A 123 13.76 8.19 18.73
CA LEU A 123 13.88 6.74 18.86
C LEU A 123 15.19 6.22 18.26
N LEU A 124 15.55 6.64 17.05
CA LEU A 124 16.77 6.19 16.38
C LEU A 124 18.05 6.58 17.13
N ASN A 125 18.03 7.69 17.88
CA ASN A 125 19.14 8.10 18.73
C ASN A 125 19.24 7.25 20.01
N ASP A 126 18.10 6.83 20.56
CA ASP A 126 17.99 6.11 21.84
C ASP A 126 18.21 4.59 21.75
N ILE A 127 18.39 4.06 20.53
CA ILE A 127 18.58 2.63 20.25
C ILE A 127 19.94 2.32 19.64
N THR A 128 20.41 1.10 19.84
CA THR A 128 21.63 0.58 19.23
C THR A 128 21.28 -0.16 17.94
N LEU A 129 21.61 0.44 16.79
CA LEU A 129 21.46 -0.13 15.45
C LEU A 129 22.68 0.22 14.58
N PRO A 130 22.99 -0.56 13.54
CA PRO A 130 24.00 -0.21 12.55
C PRO A 130 23.74 1.18 11.95
N GLN A 131 24.78 2.01 11.86
CA GLN A 131 24.66 3.40 11.41
C GLN A 131 24.00 3.51 10.03
N GLY A 132 24.41 2.67 9.07
CA GLY A 132 23.81 2.66 7.74
C GLY A 132 22.31 2.32 7.74
N LEU A 133 21.83 1.50 8.69
CA LEU A 133 20.42 1.20 8.83
C LEU A 133 19.65 2.40 9.42
N LYS A 134 20.22 3.10 10.42
CA LYS A 134 19.64 4.34 10.96
C LYS A 134 19.50 5.40 9.87
N GLU A 135 20.54 5.60 9.06
CA GLU A 135 20.53 6.54 7.94
C GLU A 135 19.50 6.16 6.87
N TYR A 136 19.37 4.87 6.58
CA TYR A 136 18.37 4.37 5.64
C TYR A 136 16.94 4.62 6.14
N ILE A 137 16.64 4.30 7.40
CA ILE A 137 15.34 4.56 8.03
C ILE A 137 15.05 6.06 8.05
N ALA A 138 16.02 6.89 8.42
CA ALA A 138 15.87 8.35 8.40
C ALA A 138 15.59 8.89 6.98
N ARG A 139 16.16 8.29 5.94
CA ARG A 139 15.84 8.62 4.54
C ARG A 139 14.41 8.24 4.20
N LEU A 140 13.95 7.06 4.57
CA LEU A 140 12.56 6.64 4.33
C LEU A 140 11.56 7.53 5.09
N ALA A 141 11.90 7.95 6.31
CA ALA A 141 11.10 8.89 7.07
C ALA A 141 10.93 10.24 6.34
N ARG A 142 11.99 10.73 5.68
CA ARG A 142 11.91 11.91 4.81
C ARG A 142 11.04 11.66 3.58
N GLU A 143 11.14 10.49 2.95
CA GLU A 143 10.26 10.11 1.83
C GLU A 143 8.77 10.11 2.24
N VAL A 144 8.44 9.60 3.43
CA VAL A 144 7.08 9.67 3.99
C VAL A 144 6.64 11.10 4.25
N ARG A 145 7.51 11.96 4.81
CA ARG A 145 7.18 13.37 5.03
C ARG A 145 6.91 14.11 3.72
N ILE A 146 7.71 13.89 2.68
CA ILE A 146 7.46 14.45 1.34
C ILE A 146 6.11 13.95 0.80
N ALA A 147 5.78 12.67 0.96
CA ALA A 147 4.50 12.14 0.51
C ALA A 147 3.30 12.73 1.28
N LEU A 148 3.46 13.06 2.57
CA LEU A 148 2.46 13.80 3.35
C LEU A 148 2.30 15.25 2.87
N ASP A 149 3.41 15.93 2.54
CA ASP A 149 3.40 17.31 2.07
C ASP A 149 2.77 17.43 0.66
N GLU A 150 3.00 16.42 -0.19
CA GLU A 150 2.44 16.31 -1.54
C GLU A 150 1.09 15.55 -1.57
N TYR A 151 0.48 15.30 -0.41
CA TYR A 151 -0.70 14.44 -0.32
C TYR A 151 -1.90 14.98 -1.11
N ASP A 152 -2.13 16.30 -1.09
CA ASP A 152 -3.24 16.89 -1.87
C ASP A 152 -3.07 16.67 -3.39
N LEU A 153 -1.83 16.53 -3.84
CA LEU A 153 -1.50 16.26 -5.24
C LEU A 153 -1.55 14.76 -5.55
N THR A 154 -1.00 13.92 -4.68
CA THR A 154 -0.70 12.51 -4.96
C THR A 154 -1.67 11.51 -4.31
N GLY A 155 -2.46 11.93 -3.33
CA GLY A 155 -3.41 11.07 -2.61
C GLY A 155 -2.73 9.93 -1.85
N ASP A 156 -3.52 8.90 -1.52
CA ASP A 156 -3.10 7.82 -0.62
C ASP A 156 -1.97 6.95 -1.16
N PHE A 157 -1.92 6.71 -2.48
CA PHE A 157 -1.03 5.70 -3.03
C PHE A 157 0.46 6.01 -2.79
N LYS A 158 0.88 7.27 -2.94
CA LYS A 158 2.30 7.64 -2.75
C LYS A 158 2.68 7.59 -1.27
N LEU A 159 1.76 8.01 -0.41
CA LEU A 159 1.91 7.90 1.04
C LEU A 159 2.01 6.43 1.48
N ASP A 160 1.21 5.55 0.91
CA ASP A 160 1.24 4.11 1.20
C ASP A 160 2.54 3.45 0.80
N ILE A 161 3.03 3.73 -0.41
CA ILE A 161 4.29 3.16 -0.89
C ILE A 161 5.45 3.60 0.02
N ALA A 162 5.51 4.90 0.34
CA ALA A 162 6.54 5.43 1.22
C ALA A 162 6.43 4.84 2.63
N PHE A 163 5.22 4.77 3.17
CA PHE A 163 4.96 4.29 4.53
C PHE A 163 5.21 2.78 4.66
N ALA A 164 4.81 1.97 3.69
CA ALA A 164 5.07 0.53 3.68
C ALA A 164 6.57 0.21 3.66
N ARG A 165 7.36 0.98 2.90
CA ARG A 165 8.83 0.84 2.88
C ARG A 165 9.45 1.19 4.23
N LEU A 166 8.97 2.26 4.87
CA LEU A 166 9.40 2.63 6.22
C LEU A 166 9.03 1.56 7.25
N GLN A 167 7.77 1.11 7.25
CA GLN A 167 7.29 0.06 8.14
C GLN A 167 8.12 -1.22 7.99
N THR A 168 8.35 -1.68 6.75
CA THR A 168 9.16 -2.87 6.47
C THR A 168 10.57 -2.71 7.05
N SER A 169 11.18 -1.53 6.89
CA SER A 169 12.53 -1.27 7.40
C SER A 169 12.58 -1.19 8.93
N LEU A 170 11.53 -0.68 9.57
CA LEU A 170 11.39 -0.70 11.02
C LEU A 170 11.20 -2.14 11.55
N ASN A 171 10.42 -2.97 10.86
CA ASN A 171 10.28 -4.38 11.21
C ASN A 171 11.62 -5.12 11.10
N VAL A 172 12.38 -4.89 10.02
CA VAL A 172 13.74 -5.45 9.88
C VAL A 172 14.66 -4.95 11.00
N ALA A 173 14.58 -3.68 11.37
CA ALA A 173 15.35 -3.16 12.49
C ALA A 173 15.02 -3.85 13.83
N ALA A 174 13.75 -4.22 14.06
CA ALA A 174 13.35 -4.95 15.27
C ALA A 174 13.89 -6.39 15.29
N THR A 175 14.06 -7.02 14.13
CA THR A 175 14.56 -8.41 14.05
C THR A 175 16.08 -8.48 14.11
N VAL A 176 16.80 -7.50 13.55
CA VAL A 176 18.28 -7.49 13.54
C VAL A 176 18.89 -6.85 14.77
N SER A 177 18.11 -6.16 15.61
CA SER A 177 18.60 -5.58 16.86
C SER A 177 19.01 -6.69 17.81
N LYS A 178 20.29 -6.67 18.22
CA LYS A 178 20.86 -7.66 19.15
C LYS A 178 20.69 -7.28 20.62
N ASP A 179 20.32 -6.02 20.87
CA ASP A 179 20.15 -5.47 22.21
C ASP A 179 18.67 -5.54 22.61
N ALA A 180 18.37 -6.25 23.70
CA ALA A 180 16.99 -6.51 24.13
C ALA A 180 16.26 -5.21 24.52
N GLU A 181 16.97 -4.22 25.06
CA GLU A 181 16.39 -2.91 25.39
C GLU A 181 16.00 -2.14 24.12
N SER A 182 16.93 -2.03 23.17
CA SER A 182 16.72 -1.39 21.87
C SER A 182 15.61 -2.08 21.07
N GLN A 183 15.59 -3.41 21.07
CA GLN A 183 14.52 -4.20 20.45
C GLN A 183 13.18 -3.92 21.12
N GLY A 184 13.12 -3.89 22.46
CA GLY A 184 11.92 -3.56 23.21
C GLY A 184 11.36 -2.17 22.88
N LYS A 185 12.23 -1.16 22.82
CA LYS A 185 11.86 0.21 22.40
C LYS A 185 11.29 0.22 20.98
N LEU A 186 11.92 -0.49 20.04
CA LEU A 186 11.46 -0.53 18.65
C LEU A 186 10.12 -1.25 18.50
N VAL A 187 9.93 -2.39 19.18
CA VAL A 187 8.64 -3.12 19.19
C VAL A 187 7.56 -2.28 19.86
N GLY A 188 7.89 -1.56 20.93
CA GLY A 188 6.98 -0.61 21.58
C GLY A 188 6.54 0.50 20.61
N PHE A 189 7.48 1.08 19.87
CA PHE A 189 7.20 2.08 18.85
C PHE A 189 6.34 1.52 17.70
N LEU A 190 6.63 0.32 17.21
CA LEU A 190 5.83 -0.34 16.18
C LEU A 190 4.37 -0.49 16.63
N LYS A 191 4.14 -0.97 17.86
CA LYS A 191 2.80 -1.17 18.42
C LYS A 191 2.04 0.13 18.66
N THR A 192 2.72 1.15 19.19
CA THR A 192 2.06 2.38 19.68
C THR A 192 1.95 3.47 18.63
N LYS A 193 2.86 3.50 17.65
CA LYS A 193 2.95 4.59 16.66
C LYS A 193 2.75 4.11 15.23
N VAL A 194 3.23 2.90 14.88
CA VAL A 194 3.12 2.39 13.51
C VAL A 194 1.80 1.65 13.27
N CYS A 195 1.34 0.81 14.20
CA CYS A 195 0.07 0.09 14.05
C CYS A 195 -1.16 1.00 13.86
N PRO A 196 -1.33 2.12 14.59
CA PRO A 196 -2.44 3.05 14.36
C PRO A 196 -2.42 3.69 12.95
N CYS A 197 -1.25 3.72 12.31
CA CYS A 197 -1.05 4.29 10.98
C CYS A 197 -1.35 3.30 9.84
N LEU A 198 -1.73 2.05 10.12
CA LEU A 198 -1.99 1.04 9.08
C LEU A 198 -3.38 1.19 8.47
N ALA A 199 -3.47 0.99 7.15
CA ALA A 199 -4.77 0.93 6.48
C ALA A 199 -5.48 -0.37 6.86
N ALA A 200 -6.81 -0.36 6.89
CA ALA A 200 -7.62 -1.55 7.11
C ALA A 200 -7.37 -2.69 6.09
N GLY A 201 -6.64 -2.43 4.99
CA GLY A 201 -6.19 -3.42 4.01
C GLY A 201 -4.67 -3.50 3.76
N ALA A 202 -3.83 -2.73 4.47
CA ALA A 202 -2.38 -2.63 4.20
C ALA A 202 -1.58 -3.87 4.62
N LEU A 203 -2.19 -4.83 5.31
CA LEU A 203 -1.54 -6.06 5.76
C LEU A 203 -1.14 -7.01 4.61
N ALA A 204 -1.57 -6.74 3.36
CA ALA A 204 -1.33 -7.62 2.23
C ALA A 204 0.01 -7.38 1.48
N LEU A 205 0.65 -6.20 1.59
CA LEU A 205 1.82 -5.86 0.76
C LEU A 205 3.19 -6.30 1.32
N GLY A 206 3.21 -6.97 2.47
CA GLY A 206 4.44 -7.46 3.11
C GLY A 206 4.67 -8.97 3.02
N ALA A 207 3.80 -9.72 2.34
CA ALA A 207 3.70 -11.18 2.50
C ALA A 207 4.39 -12.03 1.42
N VAL A 208 5.43 -11.52 0.74
CA VAL A 208 6.19 -12.35 -0.23
C VAL A 208 7.69 -12.21 -0.05
N ALA A 209 8.20 -12.89 0.97
CA ALA A 209 9.45 -13.65 0.94
C ALA A 209 9.55 -14.37 2.30
N ASP A 210 9.80 -15.67 2.26
CA ASP A 210 9.78 -16.60 3.40
C ASP A 210 10.21 -16.04 4.76
N GLY A 211 9.35 -16.29 5.75
CA GLY A 211 9.67 -16.14 7.17
C GLY A 211 8.47 -15.62 7.97
N ALA A 212 7.48 -16.48 8.21
CA ALA A 212 6.44 -16.32 9.24
C ALA A 212 5.83 -14.90 9.35
N THR A 213 4.71 -14.71 8.64
CA THR A 213 3.60 -13.80 8.99
C THR A 213 3.91 -12.87 10.17
N VAL A 214 4.33 -11.63 9.87
CA VAL A 214 4.59 -10.56 10.85
C VAL A 214 3.39 -10.30 11.80
N LEU A 215 2.20 -10.76 11.43
CA LEU A 215 0.99 -10.76 12.24
C LEU A 215 0.90 -11.89 13.29
N ASP A 216 1.49 -13.06 13.06
CA ASP A 216 1.45 -14.17 14.03
C ASP A 216 2.29 -13.88 15.28
N TYR A 217 3.23 -12.93 15.20
CA TYR A 217 4.10 -12.54 16.31
C TYR A 217 3.57 -11.38 17.18
N LEU A 218 2.51 -10.68 16.75
CA LEU A 218 1.94 -9.54 17.48
C LEU A 218 0.66 -9.87 18.25
N GLY A 219 0.15 -11.10 18.17
CA GLY A 219 -0.92 -11.59 19.05
C GLY A 219 -2.26 -10.86 18.91
N VAL A 220 -2.61 -10.39 17.71
CA VAL A 220 -3.92 -9.76 17.44
C VAL A 220 -4.75 -10.67 16.53
N HIS A 221 -5.08 -11.86 17.02
CA HIS A 221 -6.22 -12.63 16.53
C HIS A 221 -7.29 -12.68 17.62
N SER A 222 -8.13 -11.65 17.65
CA SER A 222 -9.49 -11.71 18.21
C SER A 222 -10.14 -10.34 18.09
N GLN A 223 -10.70 -10.00 16.92
CA GLN A 223 -11.87 -9.10 16.85
C GLN A 223 -12.51 -8.96 15.46
N ILE A 224 -11.86 -9.39 14.38
CA ILE A 224 -12.50 -9.30 13.04
C ILE A 224 -13.39 -10.53 12.74
N ALA A 225 -13.18 -11.67 13.41
CA ALA A 225 -14.06 -12.85 13.25
C ALA A 225 -15.42 -12.72 13.98
N SER A 226 -15.53 -11.85 14.99
CA SER A 226 -16.77 -11.72 15.78
C SER A 226 -17.84 -10.89 15.08
N SER A 227 -17.48 -10.05 14.10
CA SER A 227 -18.45 -9.19 13.38
C SER A 227 -19.10 -9.88 12.17
N GLN A 228 -18.59 -11.03 11.73
CA GLN A 228 -19.21 -11.83 10.65
C GLN A 228 -20.01 -13.03 11.18
N GLN A 229 -19.84 -13.41 12.45
CA GLN A 229 -20.59 -14.52 13.05
C GLN A 229 -21.83 -14.06 13.85
N ALA A 230 -21.92 -12.77 14.21
CA ALA A 230 -23.08 -12.19 14.88
C ALA A 230 -24.28 -11.91 13.94
N SER A 231 -24.09 -11.97 12.62
CA SER A 231 -25.17 -11.71 11.65
C SER A 231 -25.82 -12.98 11.08
N ASN A 232 -25.29 -14.18 11.40
CA ASN A 232 -25.77 -15.46 10.86
C ASN A 232 -26.28 -16.44 11.92
N THR A 233 -26.54 -15.99 13.14
CA THR A 233 -27.20 -16.80 14.19
C THR A 233 -28.41 -16.08 14.75
N SER A 234 -29.41 -15.85 13.91
CA SER A 234 -30.76 -15.49 14.33
C SER A 234 -31.78 -15.97 13.30
N HIS A 235 -31.78 -17.27 13.01
CA HIS A 235 -32.96 -18.00 12.61
C HIS A 235 -32.62 -19.49 12.51
N GLU A 236 -32.71 -20.20 13.63
CA GLU A 236 -33.35 -21.51 13.65
C GLU A 236 -33.59 -21.99 15.09
N GLN A 237 -34.82 -22.47 15.30
CA GLN A 237 -35.31 -23.31 16.39
C GLN A 237 -35.66 -22.65 17.74
N SER A 238 -36.95 -22.29 17.87
CA SER A 238 -37.70 -22.56 19.11
C SER A 238 -38.79 -23.60 18.82
N ALA A 239 -38.49 -24.80 19.31
CA ALA A 239 -39.35 -25.90 19.79
C ALA A 239 -40.78 -26.10 19.26
N ASN A 240 -40.98 -27.33 18.75
CA ASN A 240 -42.23 -28.09 18.77
C ASN A 240 -42.81 -28.27 20.19
N ASP A 241 -44.16 -28.35 20.24
CA ASP A 241 -45.05 -29.14 21.12
C ASP A 241 -46.27 -28.27 21.52
N THR A 242 -47.55 -28.67 21.47
CA THR A 242 -48.26 -29.91 21.11
C THR A 242 -49.77 -29.56 20.92
N SER A 243 -50.45 -30.30 20.03
CA SER A 243 -51.84 -30.81 20.07
C SER A 243 -53.07 -29.96 20.47
N GLN A 244 -54.04 -29.89 19.53
CA GLN A 244 -55.53 -29.94 19.59
C GLN A 244 -56.08 -29.01 18.46
N GLU A 245 -57.03 -29.34 17.58
CA GLU A 245 -58.22 -30.21 17.61
C GLU A 245 -58.53 -30.76 16.20
N GLN A 246 -58.97 -32.02 16.10
CA GLN A 246 -60.22 -32.44 15.45
C GLN A 246 -60.49 -33.93 15.71
#